data_AF-A0A552RHM9-F1
#
_entry.id   AF-A0A552RHM9-F1
#
_cell.length_a   1.000
_cell.length_b   1.000
_cell.length_c   1.000
_cell.angle_alpha   90.00
_cell.angle_beta   90.00
_cell.angle_gamma   90.00
#
_symmetry.space_group_name_H-M   'P 1'
#
loop_
_entity.id
_entity.type
_entity.pdbx_description
1 polymer ?
#
loop_
_entity_poly.entity_id
_entity_poly.type
_entity_poly.pdbx_seq_one_letter_code
_entity_poly.pdbx_strand_id
1 'polypeptide(L)'
;MTAISQIVAHIVTADVDHASTGSWIYLGLAGREFSLDTHGVDFSRGADANFRLGEDSNVKYPEYNDPRTPPLSTQDLDHFPVYLRVESAGDRAAWCLEWASVTVDPGTGRSRRYTHPALSGTVGGHRIWLDTGYGKALYLRPVEEDEPRR
;
A
#
# COMPACT_ATOMS: atom_id res chain seq x y z
N MET A 1 14.17 13.71 -15.58
CA MET A 1 13.52 13.26 -14.34
C MET A 1 12.04 13.45 -14.53
N THR A 2 11.23 12.45 -14.19
CA THR A 2 9.79 12.50 -14.41
C THR A 2 9.10 12.53 -13.06
N ALA A 3 8.24 13.51 -12.84
CA ALA A 3 7.49 13.61 -11.60
C ALA A 3 6.38 12.56 -11.54
N ILE A 4 6.19 11.98 -10.35
CA ILE A 4 5.05 11.11 -10.05
C ILE A 4 3.79 11.98 -9.97
N SER A 5 2.75 11.62 -10.73
CA SER A 5 1.47 12.33 -10.73
C SER A 5 0.41 11.62 -9.90
N GLN A 6 0.44 10.29 -9.88
CA GLN A 6 -0.56 9.49 -9.16
C GLN A 6 0.06 8.22 -8.58
N ILE A 7 -0.40 7.83 -7.39
CA ILE A 7 -0.10 6.54 -6.79
C ILE A 7 -1.42 5.87 -6.42
N VAL A 8 -1.58 4.60 -6.80
CA VAL A 8 -2.75 3.79 -6.48
C VAL A 8 -2.32 2.58 -5.66
N ALA A 9 -2.73 2.52 -4.40
CA ALA A 9 -2.55 1.36 -3.54
C ALA A 9 -3.86 0.58 -3.44
N HIS A 10 -3.82 -0.69 -3.80
CA HIS A 10 -4.92 -1.64 -3.68
C HIS A 10 -4.54 -2.67 -2.63
N ILE A 11 -5.35 -2.77 -1.57
CA ILE A 11 -5.03 -3.53 -0.37
C ILE A 11 -6.23 -4.38 0.02
N VAL A 12 -5.97 -5.65 0.31
CA VAL A 12 -6.97 -6.61 0.79
C VAL A 12 -6.63 -7.04 2.21
N THR A 13 -7.53 -6.74 3.14
CA THR A 13 -7.45 -7.25 4.52
C THR A 13 -8.05 -8.64 4.57
N ALA A 14 -7.38 -9.57 5.24
CA ALA A 14 -7.79 -10.97 5.29
C ALA A 14 -9.21 -11.14 5.87
N ASP A 15 -9.97 -12.09 5.34
CA ASP A 15 -11.28 -12.47 5.89
C ASP A 15 -11.15 -13.50 7.02
N VAL A 16 -10.38 -13.15 8.07
CA VAL A 16 -10.25 -13.96 9.28
C VAL A 16 -10.49 -13.18 10.55
N ASP A 17 -10.71 -13.92 11.64
CA ASP A 17 -10.95 -13.32 12.93
C ASP A 17 -9.75 -12.46 13.37
N HIS A 18 -10.05 -11.33 13.99
CA HIS A 18 -9.09 -10.30 14.38
C HIS A 18 -8.26 -9.65 13.25
N ALA A 19 -8.60 -9.87 11.97
CA ALA A 19 -7.85 -9.28 10.86
C ALA A 19 -7.99 -7.76 10.76
N SER A 20 -9.13 -7.20 11.20
CA SER A 20 -9.39 -5.76 11.18
C SER A 20 -8.41 -5.00 12.06
N THR A 21 -8.01 -3.81 11.64
CA THR A 21 -7.14 -2.95 12.43
C THR A 21 -7.72 -1.55 12.64
N GLY A 22 -7.43 -0.96 13.80
CA GLY A 22 -7.61 0.47 14.08
C GLY A 22 -6.32 1.28 13.96
N SER A 23 -5.23 0.64 13.52
CA SER A 23 -3.91 1.25 13.36
C SER A 23 -3.84 2.17 12.14
N TRP A 24 -2.83 3.04 12.13
CA TRP A 24 -2.51 3.83 10.96
C TRP A 24 -1.67 3.01 9.98
N ILE A 25 -2.04 3.02 8.72
CA ILE A 25 -1.32 2.32 7.66
C ILE A 25 -0.65 3.35 6.76
N TYR A 26 0.64 3.17 6.52
CA TYR A 26 1.45 4.03 5.69
C TYR A 26 2.01 3.28 4.48
N LEU A 27 2.06 3.97 3.34
CA LEU A 27 2.82 3.56 2.16
C LEU A 27 4.13 4.33 2.09
N GLY A 28 5.26 3.65 2.20
CA GLY A 28 6.58 4.19 1.87
C GLY A 28 6.87 4.04 0.37
N LEU A 29 7.20 5.14 -0.31
CA LEU A 29 7.54 5.18 -1.73
C LEU A 29 8.34 6.44 -2.07
N ALA A 30 9.37 6.30 -2.93
CA ALA A 30 10.25 7.40 -3.35
C ALA A 30 10.80 8.25 -2.18
N GLY A 31 11.15 7.58 -1.07
CA GLY A 31 11.79 8.20 0.09
C GLY A 31 10.85 8.88 1.10
N ARG A 32 9.53 8.75 0.94
CA ARG A 32 8.51 9.33 1.85
C ARG A 32 7.41 8.34 2.19
N GLU A 33 6.77 8.53 3.34
CA GLU A 33 5.53 7.82 3.73
C GLU A 33 4.27 8.64 3.44
N PHE A 34 3.21 7.95 3.02
CA PHE A 34 1.86 8.48 2.77
C PHE A 34 0.85 7.75 3.65
N SER A 35 -0.06 8.48 4.28
CA SER A 35 -1.14 7.89 5.07
C SER A 35 -2.20 7.29 4.15
N LEU A 36 -2.52 6.01 4.36
CA LEU A 36 -3.60 5.32 3.67
C LEU A 36 -4.83 5.34 4.55
N ASP A 37 -5.65 6.37 4.41
CA ASP A 37 -6.87 6.56 5.18
C ASP A 37 -7.88 7.30 4.30
N THR A 38 -9.06 6.73 4.07
CA THR A 38 -10.17 7.38 3.35
C THR A 38 -11.25 7.82 4.34
N HIS A 39 -12.37 8.35 3.84
CA HIS A 39 -13.54 8.62 4.70
C HIS A 39 -14.35 7.35 5.04
N GLY A 40 -14.01 6.21 4.44
CA GLY A 40 -14.68 4.92 4.65
C GLY A 40 -14.07 4.07 5.76
N VAL A 41 -14.47 2.79 5.78
CA VAL A 41 -13.88 1.76 6.64
C VAL A 41 -12.93 0.93 5.77
N ASP A 42 -11.64 1.27 5.81
CA ASP A 42 -10.70 0.75 4.80
C ASP A 42 -10.04 -0.58 5.18
N PHE A 43 -9.90 -0.86 6.48
CA PHE A 43 -9.16 -2.03 6.97
C PHE A 43 -10.00 -2.92 7.88
N SER A 44 -11.30 -3.05 7.58
CA SER A 44 -12.12 -4.09 8.19
C SER A 44 -11.77 -5.47 7.62
N ARG A 45 -12.03 -6.52 8.38
CA ARG A 45 -11.98 -7.90 7.94
C ARG A 45 -12.64 -8.07 6.57
N GLY A 46 -11.93 -8.70 5.63
CA GLY A 46 -12.39 -8.92 4.26
C GLY A 46 -12.52 -7.66 3.41
N ALA A 47 -12.01 -6.50 3.87
CA ALA A 47 -12.06 -5.27 3.09
C ALA A 47 -11.13 -5.36 1.87
N ASP A 48 -11.64 -4.88 0.75
CA ASP A 48 -10.90 -4.58 -0.48
C ASP A 48 -10.91 -3.05 -0.65
N ALA A 49 -9.77 -2.42 -0.37
CA ALA A 49 -9.64 -0.96 -0.32
C ALA A 49 -8.69 -0.44 -1.40
N ASN A 50 -9.07 0.67 -2.01
CA ASN A 50 -8.30 1.35 -3.05
C ASN A 50 -8.02 2.80 -2.65
N PHE A 51 -6.75 3.14 -2.52
CA PHE A 51 -6.27 4.48 -2.15
C PHE A 51 -5.60 5.13 -3.35
N ARG A 52 -6.00 6.36 -3.65
CA ARG A 52 -5.42 7.22 -4.68
C ARG A 52 -4.79 8.44 -4.03
N LEU A 53 -3.52 8.65 -4.35
CA LEU A 53 -2.69 9.77 -3.88
C LEU A 53 -2.30 10.62 -5.09
N GLY A 54 -2.27 11.94 -4.93
CA GLY A 54 -1.99 12.88 -6.01
C GLY A 54 -3.22 13.19 -6.86
N GLU A 55 -3.15 12.93 -8.16
CA GLU A 55 -4.28 13.10 -9.07
C GLU A 55 -5.48 12.22 -8.67
N ASP A 56 -6.69 12.79 -8.69
CA ASP A 56 -7.95 12.13 -8.29
C ASP A 56 -7.92 11.46 -6.90
N SER A 57 -7.22 12.10 -5.97
CA SER A 57 -7.03 11.57 -4.62
C SER A 57 -8.36 11.34 -3.88
N ASN A 58 -8.43 10.22 -3.15
CA ASN A 58 -9.58 9.85 -2.31
C ASN A 58 -9.21 9.65 -0.83
N VAL A 59 -7.96 9.93 -0.45
CA VAL A 59 -7.50 9.83 0.94
C VAL A 59 -7.84 11.09 1.72
N LYS A 60 -7.89 10.98 3.05
CA LYS A 60 -7.97 12.12 3.96
C LYS A 60 -6.71 12.97 3.81
N TYR A 61 -6.89 14.27 3.98
CA TYR A 61 -5.82 15.27 3.91
C TYR A 61 -4.94 15.13 2.66
N PRO A 62 -5.54 15.19 1.45
CA PRO A 62 -4.80 15.01 0.20
C PRO A 62 -3.64 15.97 0.05
N GLU A 63 -3.72 17.19 0.61
CA GLU A 63 -2.65 18.18 0.60
C GLU A 63 -1.37 17.73 1.35
N TYR A 64 -1.50 16.91 2.39
CA TYR A 64 -0.37 16.33 3.12
C TYR A 64 0.04 14.96 2.58
N ASN A 65 -0.76 14.37 1.68
CA ASN A 65 -0.53 13.07 1.07
C ASN A 65 -0.27 13.18 -0.45
N ASP A 66 0.01 14.37 -0.96
CA ASP A 66 0.25 14.60 -2.39
C ASP A 66 1.72 14.32 -2.76
N PRO A 67 2.03 13.32 -3.63
CA PRO A 67 3.38 13.06 -4.11
C PRO A 67 3.93 14.16 -5.02
N ARG A 68 3.10 15.14 -5.39
CA ARG A 68 3.48 16.31 -6.19
C ARG A 68 3.98 17.48 -5.33
N THR A 69 3.90 17.37 -3.99
CA THR A 69 4.26 18.46 -3.06
C THR A 69 5.14 17.97 -1.87
N PRO A 70 6.48 18.13 -1.93
CA PRO A 70 7.25 18.46 -3.13
C PRO A 70 7.18 17.33 -4.17
N PRO A 71 7.44 17.60 -5.47
CA PRO A 71 7.38 16.58 -6.50
C PRO A 71 8.40 15.47 -6.27
N LEU A 72 7.93 14.23 -6.18
CA LEU A 72 8.77 13.03 -6.14
C LEU A 72 9.09 12.53 -7.54
N SER A 73 10.28 11.95 -7.73
CA SER A 73 10.76 11.49 -9.04
C SER A 73 10.53 10.00 -9.22
N THR A 74 10.17 9.57 -10.44
CA THR A 74 10.12 8.15 -10.77
C THR A 74 11.49 7.46 -10.73
N GLN A 75 12.61 8.21 -10.74
CA GLN A 75 13.96 7.65 -10.55
C GLN A 75 14.18 7.17 -9.10
N ASP A 76 13.53 7.82 -8.14
CA ASP A 76 13.65 7.47 -6.72
C ASP A 76 13.02 6.11 -6.41
N LEU A 77 12.18 5.59 -7.32
CA LEU A 77 11.58 4.26 -7.20
C LEU A 77 12.62 3.13 -7.29
N ASP A 78 13.76 3.37 -7.93
CA ASP A 78 14.87 2.42 -8.01
C ASP A 78 15.87 2.58 -6.85
N HIS A 79 15.73 3.65 -6.05
CA HIS A 79 16.67 4.01 -4.99
C HIS A 79 16.11 3.78 -3.58
N PHE A 80 14.80 3.93 -3.40
CA PHE A 80 14.14 3.75 -2.12
C PHE A 80 13.22 2.54 -2.14
N PRO A 81 13.11 1.80 -1.02
CA PRO A 81 12.18 0.70 -0.92
C PRO A 81 10.73 1.17 -1.03
N VAL A 82 9.90 0.34 -1.65
CA VAL A 82 8.44 0.45 -1.56
C VAL A 82 7.96 -0.49 -0.46
N TYR A 83 7.17 0.00 0.49
CA TYR A 83 6.70 -0.81 1.62
C TYR A 83 5.40 -0.31 2.21
N LEU A 84 4.66 -1.21 2.86
CA LEU A 84 3.58 -0.85 3.78
C LEU A 84 4.12 -0.86 5.21
N ARG A 85 3.66 0.07 6.05
CA ARG A 85 4.00 0.12 7.48
C ARG A 85 2.77 0.35 8.34
N VAL A 86 2.65 -0.42 9.41
CA VAL A 86 1.67 -0.24 10.47
C VAL A 86 2.25 0.64 11.56
N GLU A 87 1.53 1.68 11.95
CA GLU A 87 1.70 2.33 13.24
C GLU A 87 0.57 1.90 14.17
N SER A 88 0.90 0.97 15.07
CA SER A 88 -0.03 0.36 16.03
C SER A 88 -0.79 1.43 16.82
N ALA A 89 -2.11 1.41 16.74
CA ALA A 89 -2.98 2.27 17.54
C ALA A 89 -4.22 1.52 18.05
N GLY A 90 -4.65 1.87 19.27
CA GLY A 90 -5.82 1.29 19.91
C GLY A 90 -5.67 -0.19 20.30
N ASP A 91 -6.78 -0.78 20.74
CA ASP A 91 -6.81 -2.13 21.33
C ASP A 91 -6.84 -3.26 20.29
N ARG A 92 -6.97 -2.91 19.00
CA ARG A 92 -6.92 -3.83 17.85
C ARG A 92 -5.83 -3.37 16.89
N ALA A 93 -4.61 -3.34 17.41
CA ALA A 93 -3.46 -2.81 16.70
C ALA A 93 -2.96 -3.74 15.57
N ALA A 94 -3.10 -5.05 15.77
CA ALA A 94 -2.72 -6.06 14.78
C ALA A 94 -3.52 -5.91 13.49
N TRP A 95 -2.87 -6.17 12.36
CA TRP A 95 -3.50 -6.19 11.05
C TRP A 95 -3.11 -7.47 10.30
N CYS A 96 -4.11 -8.18 9.77
CA CYS A 96 -3.85 -9.33 8.90
C CYS A 96 -4.04 -8.93 7.43
N LEU A 97 -2.92 -8.73 6.76
CA LEU A 97 -2.87 -8.38 5.35
C LEU A 97 -2.90 -9.65 4.49
N GLU A 98 -3.82 -9.71 3.54
CA GLU A 98 -3.93 -10.81 2.58
C GLU A 98 -3.22 -10.47 1.27
N TRP A 99 -3.39 -9.25 0.76
CA TRP A 99 -2.78 -8.85 -0.50
C TRP A 99 -2.56 -7.35 -0.60
N ALA A 100 -1.50 -6.95 -1.32
CA ALA A 100 -1.20 -5.56 -1.60
C ALA A 100 -0.58 -5.38 -2.99
N SER A 101 -1.03 -4.34 -3.68
CA SER A 101 -0.44 -3.85 -4.93
C SER A 101 -0.35 -2.33 -4.91
N VAL A 102 0.79 -1.79 -5.30
CA VAL A 102 1.00 -0.35 -5.47
C VAL A 102 1.35 -0.08 -6.92
N THR A 103 0.64 0.83 -7.56
CA THR A 103 0.89 1.24 -8.95
C THR A 103 1.18 2.74 -9.00
N VAL A 104 2.32 3.11 -9.56
CA VAL A 104 2.68 4.50 -9.83
C VAL A 104 2.27 4.85 -11.26
N ASP A 105 1.62 5.99 -11.44
CA ASP A 105 1.14 6.53 -12.71
C ASP A 105 0.40 5.49 -13.58
N PRO A 106 -0.70 4.89 -13.08
CA PRO A 106 -1.42 3.85 -13.80
C PRO A 106 -1.97 4.35 -15.15
N GLY A 107 -2.03 3.46 -16.14
CA GLY A 107 -2.56 3.79 -17.48
C GLY A 107 -1.60 4.62 -18.35
N THR A 108 -0.40 4.93 -17.84
CA THR A 108 0.65 5.62 -18.60
C THR A 108 1.72 4.64 -19.08
N GLY A 109 2.48 5.02 -20.12
CA GLY A 109 3.63 4.24 -20.60
C GLY A 109 4.83 4.18 -19.63
N ARG A 110 4.70 4.75 -18.43
CA ARG A 110 5.69 4.73 -17.35
C ARG A 110 5.16 4.10 -16.07
N SER A 111 4.03 3.40 -16.17
CA SER A 111 3.40 2.72 -15.04
C SER A 111 4.37 1.73 -14.41
N ARG A 112 4.51 1.76 -13.08
CA ARG A 112 5.30 0.78 -12.32
C ARG A 112 4.46 0.16 -11.23
N ARG A 113 4.41 -1.17 -11.18
CA ARG A 113 3.61 -1.93 -10.20
C ARG A 113 4.50 -2.67 -9.23
N TYR A 114 4.10 -2.71 -7.96
CA TYR A 114 4.79 -3.39 -6.87
C TYR A 114 3.84 -4.31 -6.11
N THR A 115 4.27 -5.52 -5.77
CA THR A 115 3.51 -6.51 -4.97
C THR A 115 4.44 -7.26 -4.01
N HIS A 116 3.90 -8.12 -3.15
CA HIS A 116 4.71 -9.02 -2.33
C HIS A 116 4.54 -10.48 -2.79
N PRO A 117 5.60 -11.18 -3.26
CA PRO A 117 5.49 -12.53 -3.79
C PRO A 117 4.88 -13.55 -2.82
N ALA A 118 5.14 -13.43 -1.51
CA ALA A 118 4.56 -14.33 -0.52
C ALA A 118 3.04 -14.15 -0.33
N LEU A 119 2.47 -13.03 -0.79
CA LEU A 119 1.03 -12.75 -0.79
C LEU A 119 0.38 -13.07 -2.16
N SER A 120 1.18 -13.40 -3.18
CA SER A 120 0.70 -13.79 -4.49
C SER A 120 0.27 -15.27 -4.49
N GLY A 121 -0.97 -15.57 -4.09
CA GLY A 121 -1.53 -16.92 -4.18
C GLY A 121 -2.91 -17.09 -3.55
N THR A 122 -3.68 -18.06 -4.04
CA THR A 122 -5.07 -18.34 -3.61
C THR A 122 -5.20 -19.50 -2.61
N VAL A 123 -4.09 -20.13 -2.23
CA VAL A 123 -4.09 -21.25 -1.28
C VAL A 123 -3.90 -20.72 0.15
N GLY A 124 -4.57 -21.32 1.14
CA GLY A 124 -4.45 -20.91 2.54
C GLY A 124 -2.99 -20.83 2.99
N GLY A 125 -2.55 -19.66 3.45
CA GLY A 125 -1.16 -19.42 3.90
C GLY A 125 -0.52 -18.12 3.37
N HIS A 126 -1.11 -17.47 2.36
CA HIS A 126 -0.61 -16.22 1.77
C HIS A 126 -1.11 -14.97 2.51
N ARG A 127 -0.92 -14.90 3.82
CA ARG A 127 -1.28 -13.73 4.62
C ARG A 127 -0.19 -13.40 5.62
N ILE A 128 -0.09 -12.14 6.00
CA ILE A 128 0.89 -11.70 6.97
C ILE A 128 0.22 -10.88 8.06
N TRP A 129 0.59 -11.17 9.31
CA TRP A 129 0.23 -10.35 10.44
C TRP A 129 1.29 -9.28 10.64
N LEU A 130 0.86 -8.02 10.76
CA LEU A 130 1.69 -6.88 11.08
C LEU A 130 1.25 -6.26 12.41
N ASP A 131 2.21 -6.04 13.30
CA ASP A 131 2.02 -5.41 14.62
C ASP A 131 3.39 -5.05 15.25
N THR A 132 3.36 -4.33 16.36
CA THR A 132 4.52 -4.09 17.22
C THR A 132 5.21 -5.39 17.68
N GLY A 133 4.46 -6.48 17.90
CA GLY A 133 5.00 -7.73 18.43
C GLY A 133 5.77 -8.62 17.42
N TYR A 134 5.50 -8.50 16.13
CA TYR A 134 6.02 -9.44 15.11
C TYR A 134 6.41 -8.78 13.77
N GLY A 135 6.53 -7.45 13.75
CA GLY A 135 7.01 -6.68 12.61
C GLY A 135 5.95 -5.74 12.08
N LYS A 136 6.35 -4.50 11.83
CA LYS A 136 5.45 -3.42 11.41
C LYS A 136 5.45 -3.15 9.92
N ALA A 137 6.39 -3.70 9.14
CA ALA A 137 6.57 -3.33 7.74
C ALA A 137 6.59 -4.54 6.80
N LEU A 138 6.03 -4.36 5.60
CA LEU A 138 6.06 -5.31 4.49
C LEU A 138 6.64 -4.63 3.24
N TYR A 139 7.76 -5.13 2.73
CA TYR A 139 8.44 -4.56 1.56
C TYR A 139 7.93 -5.15 0.25
N LEU A 140 7.51 -4.30 -0.68
CA LEU A 140 7.02 -4.70 -1.99
C LEU A 140 8.16 -4.72 -3.01
N ARG A 141 8.04 -5.62 -4.00
CA ARG A 141 8.97 -5.76 -5.11
C ARG A 141 8.30 -5.33 -6.41
N PRO A 142 9.05 -4.77 -7.37
CA PRO A 142 8.50 -4.49 -8.69
C PRO A 142 8.01 -5.78 -9.33
N VAL A 143 6.86 -5.70 -10.01
CA VAL A 143 6.34 -6.78 -10.86
C VAL A 143 6.99 -6.65 -12.23
N GLU A 144 7.75 -7.66 -12.63
CA GLU A 144 8.18 -7.80 -14.01
C GLU A 144 6.97 -8.18 -14.88
N GLU A 145 6.82 -7.60 -16.08
CA GLU A 145 5.61 -7.74 -16.93
C GLU A 145 5.27 -9.20 -17.36
N ASP A 146 6.02 -10.21 -16.90
CA ASP A 146 5.79 -11.62 -17.22
C ASP A 146 4.85 -12.37 -16.25
N GLU A 147 4.37 -11.76 -15.16
CA GLU A 147 3.36 -12.43 -14.32
C GLU A 147 1.93 -12.11 -14.78
N PRO A 148 1.15 -13.10 -15.25
CA PRO A 148 -0.22 -12.86 -15.68
C PRO A 148 -1.07 -12.41 -14.49
N ARG A 149 -1.89 -11.37 -14.73
CA ARG A 149 -2.98 -10.98 -13.83
C ARG A 149 -3.85 -12.23 -13.56
N ARG A 150 -3.89 -12.69 -12.32
CA ARG A 150 -4.82 -13.72 -11.86
C ARG A 150 -5.88 -13.08 -10.98
#